data_AF-A0A7X9I6V4-F1
#
_entry.id   AF-A0A7X9I6V4-F1
#
_cell.length_a   1.000
_cell.length_b   1.000
_cell.length_c   1.000
_cell.angle_alpha   90.00
_cell.angle_beta   90.00
_cell.angle_gamma   90.00
#
_symmetry.space_group_name_H-M   'P 1'
#
loop_
_entity.id
_entity.type
_entity.pdbx_description
1 polymer ?
#
loop_
_entity_poly.entity_id
_entity_poly.type
_entity_poly.pdbx_seq_one_letter_code
_entity_poly.pdbx_strand_id
1 'polypeptide(L)'
;MNTVRKAYDKPMFWPIVTFILGLVLGLVVLGWWLWPVEWVDAAPSQMQNEYKRDYLCMVIDSYVRNHDEDLVNKRLSAFGEDAEAYVNTLTPELCKFTSVEEIASFKALKFTGSTSVTTSATPNTATDSTLTQQAAELNKEQTDGTKKSSFGTILLGLLVVLIVGGAAFFILVKRGKINLNKQNAPKREIHKGFEEDVPLSTDTAQTNQEPVLAQFMTTYRLGDDLYDDSFSIDSPAGEFLGECGVSIAETIGVGDPKKVTALEVWLFDKNDIQTITKVLMSEHAFNDAATRQRLAAKGETISVEPGQRFVMETATLQLEARVVDMVYARDALPENSHFSRLTLEISIWNKM
;
A
#
# COMPACT_ATOMS: atom_id res chain seq x y z
N MET A 1 -49.80 9.23 -0.40
CA MET A 1 -50.15 7.79 -0.42
C MET A 1 -50.32 7.20 -1.83
N ASN A 2 -50.54 8.00 -2.88
CA ASN A 2 -50.81 7.45 -4.24
C ASN A 2 -49.55 7.08 -5.05
N THR A 3 -48.38 7.61 -4.70
CA THR A 3 -47.10 7.31 -5.38
C THR A 3 -46.50 5.95 -5.00
N VAL A 4 -46.75 5.46 -3.79
CA VAL A 4 -46.24 4.16 -3.31
C VAL A 4 -46.99 3.00 -3.96
N ARG A 5 -48.31 3.12 -4.13
CA ARG A 5 -49.12 2.11 -4.85
C ARG A 5 -48.65 1.92 -6.29
N LYS A 6 -48.30 3.01 -6.98
CA LYS A 6 -47.84 2.97 -8.38
C LYS A 6 -46.48 2.28 -8.58
N ALA A 7 -45.71 2.09 -7.51
CA ALA A 7 -44.43 1.38 -7.55
C ALA A 7 -44.61 -0.14 -7.45
N TYR A 8 -45.65 -0.62 -6.74
CA TYR A 8 -45.97 -2.05 -6.60
C TYR A 8 -46.46 -2.70 -7.91
N ASP A 9 -47.07 -1.91 -8.79
CA ASP A 9 -47.61 -2.40 -10.07
C ASP A 9 -46.53 -2.63 -11.14
N LYS A 10 -45.26 -2.27 -10.86
CA LYS A 10 -44.16 -2.52 -11.80
C LYS A 10 -43.64 -3.96 -11.63
N PRO A 11 -43.48 -4.72 -12.74
CA PRO A 11 -43.04 -6.11 -12.67
C PRO A 11 -41.66 -6.29 -12.03
N MET A 12 -40.83 -5.24 -12.04
CA MET A 12 -39.48 -5.26 -11.45
C MET A 12 -39.42 -4.94 -9.95
N PHE A 13 -40.54 -4.56 -9.31
CA PHE A 13 -40.52 -4.14 -7.90
C PHE A 13 -40.19 -5.30 -6.95
N TRP A 14 -40.91 -6.42 -7.08
CA TRP A 14 -40.71 -7.60 -6.26
C TRP A 14 -39.29 -8.19 -6.33
N PRO A 15 -38.67 -8.39 -7.52
CA PRO A 15 -37.31 -8.93 -7.59
C PRO A 15 -36.25 -8.03 -6.95
N ILE A 16 -36.39 -6.70 -7.06
CA ILE A 16 -35.48 -5.74 -6.42
C ILE A 16 -35.62 -5.81 -4.90
N VAL A 17 -36.86 -5.87 -4.39
CA VAL A 17 -37.11 -6.00 -2.95
C VAL A 17 -36.53 -7.29 -2.39
N THR A 18 -36.71 -8.42 -3.08
CA THR A 18 -36.13 -9.71 -2.64
C THR A 18 -34.59 -9.70 -2.70
N PHE A 19 -33.99 -9.05 -3.70
CA PHE A 19 -32.54 -8.94 -3.80
C PHE A 19 -31.97 -8.12 -2.64
N ILE A 20 -32.57 -6.96 -2.35
CA ILE A 20 -32.16 -6.11 -1.22
C ILE A 20 -32.33 -6.85 0.10
N LEU A 21 -33.44 -7.56 0.29
CA LEU A 21 -33.69 -8.33 1.50
C LEU A 21 -32.67 -9.47 1.67
N GLY A 22 -32.33 -10.16 0.57
CA GLY A 22 -31.29 -11.19 0.56
C GLY A 22 -29.90 -10.64 0.87
N LEU A 23 -29.56 -9.45 0.35
CA LEU A 23 -28.28 -8.79 0.63
C LEU A 23 -28.18 -8.36 2.10
N VAL A 24 -29.25 -7.78 2.65
CA VAL A 24 -29.30 -7.40 4.07
C VAL A 24 -29.18 -8.64 4.96
N LEU A 25 -29.91 -9.71 4.65
CA LEU A 25 -29.81 -10.96 5.40
C LEU A 25 -28.42 -11.59 5.28
N GLY A 26 -27.84 -11.63 4.09
CA GLY A 26 -26.49 -12.16 3.88
C GLY A 26 -25.43 -11.36 4.63
N LEU A 27 -25.45 -10.04 4.52
CA LEU A 27 -24.46 -9.19 5.18
C LEU A 27 -24.60 -9.22 6.70
N VAL A 28 -25.81 -9.07 7.24
CA VAL A 28 -26.03 -8.96 8.69
C VAL A 28 -25.98 -10.32 9.38
N VAL A 29 -26.64 -11.34 8.82
CA VAL A 29 -26.73 -12.66 9.46
C VAL A 29 -25.49 -13.49 9.18
N LEU A 30 -25.00 -13.56 7.93
CA LEU A 30 -23.83 -14.37 7.62
C LEU A 30 -22.53 -13.62 7.93
N GLY A 31 -22.44 -12.35 7.54
CA GLY A 31 -21.19 -11.58 7.66
C GLY A 31 -20.83 -11.14 9.08
N TRP A 32 -21.81 -10.97 9.98
CA TRP A 32 -21.56 -10.42 11.32
C TRP A 32 -22.03 -11.32 12.46
N TRP A 33 -23.07 -12.15 12.26
CA TRP A 33 -23.58 -13.06 13.29
C TRP A 33 -22.98 -14.47 13.19
N LEU A 34 -22.85 -15.02 11.97
CA LEU A 34 -22.28 -16.35 11.76
C LEU A 34 -20.73 -16.35 11.74
N TRP A 35 -20.11 -15.30 11.19
CA TRP A 35 -18.67 -15.08 11.20
C TRP A 35 -18.31 -13.73 11.81
N PRO A 36 -18.25 -13.61 13.14
CA PRO A 36 -17.75 -12.40 13.76
C PRO A 36 -16.28 -12.19 13.38
N VAL A 37 -15.92 -10.94 13.05
CA VAL A 37 -14.53 -10.55 12.83
C VAL A 37 -13.84 -10.52 14.19
N GLU A 38 -12.91 -11.45 14.41
CA GLU A 38 -12.02 -11.44 15.57
C GLU A 38 -10.85 -10.51 15.26
N TRP A 39 -10.73 -9.42 16.02
CA TRP A 39 -9.57 -8.54 15.97
C TRP A 39 -8.52 -9.12 16.91
N VAL A 40 -7.46 -9.68 16.34
CA VAL A 40 -6.30 -10.15 17.09
C VAL A 40 -5.28 -9.02 17.10
N ASP A 41 -4.80 -8.64 18.29
CA ASP A 41 -3.78 -7.60 18.42
C ASP A 41 -2.52 -7.98 17.64
N ALA A 42 -1.98 -7.02 16.88
CA ALA A 42 -0.74 -7.23 16.12
C ALA A 42 0.47 -7.28 17.08
N ALA A 43 1.13 -8.43 17.14
CA ALA A 43 2.34 -8.60 17.96
C ALA A 43 3.57 -8.00 17.26
N PRO A 44 4.61 -7.53 17.99
CA PRO A 44 5.86 -7.07 17.40
C PRO A 44 6.53 -8.09 16.45
N SER A 45 6.29 -9.39 16.67
CA SER A 45 6.73 -10.47 15.77
C SER A 45 6.15 -10.41 14.36
N GLN A 46 5.00 -9.75 14.17
CA GLN A 46 4.29 -9.61 12.89
C GLN A 46 4.60 -8.30 12.16
N MET A 47 5.42 -7.43 12.75
CA MET A 47 5.80 -6.14 12.12
C MET A 47 6.72 -6.35 10.91
N GLN A 48 6.79 -5.36 10.02
CA GLN A 48 7.79 -5.38 8.93
C GLN A 48 9.22 -5.36 9.50
N ASN A 49 10.18 -5.87 8.73
CA ASN A 49 11.57 -6.04 9.17
C ASN A 49 12.23 -4.73 9.64
N GLU A 50 11.84 -3.60 9.05
CA GLU A 50 12.35 -2.29 9.45
C GLU A 50 11.84 -1.88 10.83
N TYR A 51 10.52 -1.99 11.03
CA TYR A 51 9.89 -1.73 12.33
C TYR A 51 10.34 -2.72 13.41
N LYS A 52 10.69 -3.96 13.03
CA LYS A 52 11.32 -4.92 13.96
C LYS A 52 12.66 -4.41 14.47
N ARG A 53 13.51 -3.85 13.59
CA ARG A 53 14.80 -3.25 13.98
C ARG A 53 14.58 -2.01 14.86
N ASP A 54 13.69 -1.12 14.46
CA ASP A 54 13.37 0.09 15.22
C ASP A 54 12.80 -0.23 16.60
N TYR A 55 11.91 -1.23 16.69
CA TYR A 55 11.37 -1.73 17.94
C TYR A 55 12.48 -2.21 18.87
N LEU A 56 13.42 -3.02 18.37
CA LEU A 56 14.56 -3.48 19.17
C LEU A 56 15.50 -2.34 19.56
N CYS A 57 15.75 -1.36 18.68
CA CYS A 57 16.49 -0.15 19.06
C CYS A 57 15.80 0.59 20.22
N MET A 58 14.47 0.71 20.21
CA MET A 58 13.71 1.30 21.33
C MET A 58 13.75 0.44 22.60
N VAL A 59 13.75 -0.88 22.48
CA VAL A 59 13.91 -1.79 23.63
C VAL A 59 15.27 -1.56 24.28
N ILE A 60 16.34 -1.48 23.47
CA ILE A 60 17.71 -1.24 23.94
C ILE A 60 17.82 0.17 24.55
N ASP A 61 17.33 1.21 23.90
CA ASP A 61 17.34 2.59 24.44
C ASP A 61 16.61 2.69 25.78
N SER A 62 15.41 2.08 25.87
CA SER A 62 14.64 2.01 27.10
C SER A 62 15.38 1.27 28.22
N TYR A 63 16.13 0.21 27.89
CA TYR A 63 16.93 -0.52 28.87
C TYR A 63 18.13 0.30 29.33
N VAL A 64 18.85 0.96 28.41
CA VAL A 64 19.99 1.82 28.74
C VAL A 64 19.60 2.95 29.70
N ARG A 65 18.38 3.48 29.56
CA ARG A 65 17.89 4.57 30.42
C ARG A 65 17.33 4.12 31.76
N ASN A 66 16.57 3.02 31.77
CA ASN A 66 15.77 2.64 32.93
C ASN A 66 16.29 1.39 33.66
N HIS A 67 17.19 0.62 33.03
CA HIS A 67 17.72 -0.64 33.54
C HIS A 67 16.64 -1.67 33.97
N ASP A 68 15.46 -1.60 33.36
CA ASP A 68 14.32 -2.48 33.66
C ASP A 68 14.40 -3.77 32.84
N GLU A 69 14.91 -4.83 33.46
CA GLU A 69 15.07 -6.13 32.82
C GLU A 69 13.77 -6.89 32.60
N ASP A 70 12.77 -6.71 33.47
CA ASP A 70 11.49 -7.39 33.38
C ASP A 70 10.71 -6.88 32.17
N LEU A 71 10.76 -5.57 31.92
CA LEU A 71 10.19 -4.94 30.74
C LEU A 71 10.89 -5.42 29.46
N VAL A 72 12.22 -5.59 29.49
CA VAL A 72 12.96 -6.17 28.36
C VAL A 72 12.51 -7.59 28.08
N ASN A 73 12.40 -8.45 29.11
CA ASN A 73 11.97 -9.84 28.94
C ASN A 73 10.56 -9.92 28.33
N LYS A 74 9.64 -9.06 28.79
CA LYS A 74 8.28 -8.96 28.24
C LYS A 74 8.27 -8.51 26.77
N ARG A 75 9.14 -7.57 26.40
CA ARG A 75 9.21 -7.06 25.02
C ARG A 75 9.89 -8.05 24.07
N LEU A 76 10.91 -8.76 24.54
CA LEU A 76 11.56 -9.84 23.77
C LEU A 76 10.61 -11.02 23.57
N SER A 77 9.84 -11.41 24.58
CA SER A 77 8.85 -12.49 24.40
C SER A 77 7.75 -12.10 23.40
N ALA A 78 7.32 -10.83 23.39
CA ALA A 78 6.38 -10.32 22.38
C ALA A 78 6.99 -10.20 20.98
N PHE A 79 8.31 -10.02 20.88
CA PHE A 79 9.04 -9.98 19.62
C PHE A 79 9.21 -11.36 18.96
N GLY A 80 9.31 -12.41 19.77
CA GLY A 80 9.46 -13.79 19.31
C GLY A 80 10.90 -14.28 19.27
N GLU A 81 11.08 -15.51 18.77
CA GLU A 81 12.35 -16.25 18.83
C GLU A 81 13.48 -15.62 17.99
N ASP A 82 13.14 -14.81 16.98
CA ASP A 82 14.11 -14.17 16.10
C ASP A 82 14.84 -12.98 16.73
N ALA A 83 14.51 -12.59 17.97
CA ALA A 83 15.06 -11.39 18.63
C ALA A 83 16.59 -11.32 18.56
N GLU A 84 17.25 -12.46 18.80
CA GLU A 84 18.71 -12.54 18.76
C GLU A 84 19.28 -12.27 17.36
N ALA A 85 18.68 -12.86 16.32
CA ALA A 85 19.09 -12.67 14.94
C ALA A 85 18.99 -11.18 14.55
N TYR A 86 17.87 -10.53 14.89
CA TYR A 86 17.68 -9.12 14.61
C TYR A 86 18.63 -8.22 15.42
N VAL A 87 18.82 -8.47 16.71
CA VAL A 87 19.79 -7.73 17.54
C VAL A 87 21.21 -7.86 16.98
N ASN A 88 21.54 -8.97 16.33
CA ASN A 88 22.82 -9.15 15.64
C ASN A 88 22.99 -8.33 14.37
N THR A 89 21.89 -7.91 13.72
CA THR A 89 21.92 -7.01 12.56
C THR A 89 22.01 -5.52 12.93
N LEU A 90 21.77 -5.15 14.19
CA LEU A 90 21.74 -3.75 14.61
C LEU A 90 23.15 -3.14 14.65
N THR A 91 23.24 -1.90 14.19
CA THR A 91 24.43 -1.05 14.31
C THR A 91 24.09 0.24 15.07
N PRO A 92 25.09 0.92 15.66
CA PRO A 92 24.86 2.22 16.30
C PRO A 92 24.26 3.25 15.35
N GLU A 93 24.69 3.25 14.08
CA GLU A 93 24.16 4.14 13.04
C GLU A 93 22.66 3.90 12.81
N LEU A 94 22.26 2.63 12.73
CA LEU A 94 20.85 2.25 12.53
C LEU A 94 19.97 2.68 13.71
N CYS A 95 20.45 2.47 14.94
CA CYS A 95 19.72 2.83 16.15
C CYS A 95 19.95 4.28 16.63
N LYS A 96 20.76 5.07 15.91
CA LYS A 96 21.18 6.43 16.30
C LYS A 96 21.81 6.49 17.70
N PHE A 97 22.52 5.43 18.10
CA PHE A 97 23.28 5.41 19.35
C PHE A 97 24.62 6.12 19.19
N THR A 98 25.06 6.75 20.27
CA THR A 98 26.33 7.49 20.30
C THR A 98 27.53 6.57 20.50
N SER A 99 27.32 5.35 20.97
CA SER A 99 28.39 4.39 21.25
C SER A 99 28.04 2.98 20.75
N VAL A 100 29.02 2.08 20.73
CA VAL A 100 28.83 0.66 20.34
C VAL A 100 28.45 -0.20 21.55
N GLU A 101 28.67 0.35 22.74
CA GLU A 101 28.54 -0.28 24.03
C GLU A 101 27.09 -0.56 24.41
N GLU A 102 26.11 0.24 23.96
CA GLU A 102 24.69 0.02 24.25
C GLU A 102 24.20 -1.32 23.68
N ILE A 103 24.55 -1.61 22.42
CA ILE A 103 24.17 -2.87 21.76
C ILE A 103 24.98 -4.03 22.34
N ALA A 104 26.29 -3.84 22.57
CA ALA A 104 27.16 -4.89 23.09
C ALA A 104 26.79 -5.32 24.52
N SER A 105 26.49 -4.36 25.40
CA SER A 105 26.06 -4.62 26.78
C SER A 105 24.70 -5.32 26.81
N PHE A 106 23.76 -4.90 25.97
CA PHE A 106 22.47 -5.56 25.83
C PHE A 106 22.61 -7.03 25.36
N LYS A 107 23.48 -7.28 24.37
CA LYS A 107 23.80 -8.65 23.92
C LYS A 107 24.42 -9.49 25.02
N ALA A 108 25.39 -8.93 25.74
CA ALA A 108 26.04 -9.61 26.85
C ALA A 108 25.07 -9.88 28.03
N LEU A 109 23.96 -9.17 28.14
CA LEU A 109 22.94 -9.42 29.16
C LEU A 109 21.94 -10.51 28.74
N LYS A 110 21.42 -10.43 27.51
CA LYS A 110 20.28 -11.26 27.08
C LYS A 110 20.66 -12.45 26.18
N PHE A 111 21.84 -12.42 25.56
CA PHE A 111 22.28 -13.41 24.57
C PHE A 111 23.69 -13.95 24.88
N THR A 112 23.94 -14.26 26.16
CA THR A 112 25.24 -14.75 26.70
C THR A 112 25.76 -16.05 26.09
N GLY A 113 24.96 -16.74 25.24
CA GLY A 113 25.30 -18.03 24.64
C GLY A 113 25.96 -18.00 23.26
N SER A 114 25.97 -16.87 22.53
CA SER A 114 26.22 -16.89 21.07
C SER A 114 27.45 -16.14 20.58
N THR A 115 28.41 -15.81 21.45
CA THR A 115 29.76 -15.42 20.99
C THR A 115 30.53 -16.64 20.50
N SER A 116 30.06 -17.27 19.41
CA SER A 116 30.79 -18.34 18.69
C SER A 116 30.27 -18.45 17.27
N VAL A 117 30.94 -17.76 16.35
CA VAL A 117 31.07 -18.24 14.97
C VAL A 117 31.91 -19.52 15.02
N THR A 118 31.32 -20.69 14.74
CA THR A 118 31.88 -21.82 13.95
C THR A 118 30.90 -22.99 13.88
N THR A 119 30.60 -23.38 12.64
CA THR A 119 30.22 -24.69 12.08
C THR A 119 30.25 -25.92 13.02
N SER A 120 29.14 -26.66 13.13
CA SER A 120 29.02 -28.13 12.89
C SER A 120 27.74 -28.73 13.50
N ALA A 121 27.30 -29.83 12.89
CA ALA A 121 26.00 -30.51 13.00
C ALA A 121 25.68 -31.23 14.34
N THR A 122 24.41 -31.12 14.78
CA THR A 122 23.41 -32.12 15.26
C THR A 122 23.81 -33.20 16.31
N PRO A 123 22.87 -33.81 17.09
CA PRO A 123 21.66 -33.35 17.83
C PRO A 123 21.76 -33.65 19.35
N ASN A 124 20.83 -33.14 20.19
CA ASN A 124 20.12 -33.97 21.17
C ASN A 124 19.00 -33.26 21.95
N THR A 125 18.08 -34.12 22.36
CA THR A 125 16.71 -33.97 22.85
C THR A 125 16.57 -33.63 24.34
N ALA A 126 15.38 -33.11 24.68
CA ALA A 126 14.71 -32.99 25.99
C ALA A 126 15.06 -31.71 26.79
N THR A 127 14.12 -30.93 27.31
CA THR A 127 12.91 -31.36 28.04
C THR A 127 11.84 -30.27 28.04
N ASP A 128 10.65 -30.64 27.60
CA ASP A 128 9.37 -29.97 27.85
C ASP A 128 9.07 -29.84 29.34
N SER A 129 8.43 -28.74 29.73
CA SER A 129 7.31 -28.66 30.70
C SER A 129 7.42 -27.46 31.64
N THR A 130 7.08 -26.26 31.18
CA THR A 130 6.59 -25.18 32.08
C THR A 130 5.83 -24.04 31.38
N LEU A 131 5.66 -24.04 30.06
CA LEU A 131 5.11 -22.88 29.33
C LEU A 131 3.58 -22.84 29.20
N THR A 132 2.85 -23.88 29.61
CA THR A 132 1.38 -23.92 29.47
C THR A 132 0.61 -23.37 30.68
N GLN A 133 1.28 -23.06 31.80
CA GLN A 133 0.59 -22.57 33.01
C GLN A 133 0.71 -21.05 33.23
N GLN A 134 1.61 -20.35 32.53
CA GLN A 134 1.76 -18.89 32.66
C GLN A 134 0.97 -18.06 31.63
N ALA A 135 0.39 -18.71 30.62
CA ALA A 135 -0.49 -18.06 29.64
C ALA A 135 -1.97 -17.95 30.10
N ALA A 136 -2.34 -18.52 31.25
CA ALA A 136 -3.73 -18.59 31.71
C ALA A 136 -4.16 -17.44 32.65
N GLU A 137 -3.24 -16.65 33.21
CA GLU A 137 -3.59 -15.58 34.16
C GLU A 137 -3.73 -14.18 33.52
N LEU A 138 -3.28 -13.98 32.28
CA LEU A 138 -3.38 -12.68 31.59
C LEU A 138 -4.74 -12.40 30.93
N ASN A 139 -5.71 -13.30 31.03
CA ASN A 139 -7.03 -13.18 30.39
C ASN A 139 -8.15 -12.66 31.32
N LYS A 140 -7.84 -12.21 32.55
CA LYS A 140 -8.89 -11.82 33.52
C LYS A 140 -8.92 -10.36 33.95
N GLU A 141 -8.05 -9.49 33.47
CA GLU A 141 -8.00 -8.12 33.97
C GLU A 141 -7.89 -7.08 32.87
N GLN A 142 -8.88 -7.06 31.97
CA GLN A 142 -9.18 -5.86 31.18
C GLN A 142 -10.68 -5.79 30.84
N THR A 143 -11.53 -5.83 31.87
CA THR A 143 -12.87 -5.24 31.77
C THR A 143 -12.76 -3.74 31.97
N ASP A 144 -12.52 -3.01 30.89
CA ASP A 144 -12.75 -1.56 30.86
C ASP A 144 -13.98 -1.21 30.01
N GLY A 145 -15.09 -0.97 30.72
CA GLY A 145 -15.77 0.32 30.67
C GLY A 145 -16.34 0.86 29.35
N THR A 146 -16.38 0.13 28.24
CA THR A 146 -16.93 0.69 27.00
C THR A 146 -18.44 0.43 26.92
N LYS A 147 -19.25 1.47 27.19
CA LYS A 147 -20.72 1.47 27.04
C LYS A 147 -21.10 0.83 25.71
N LYS A 148 -21.78 -0.33 25.78
CA LYS A 148 -22.47 -0.97 24.65
C LYS A 148 -23.32 0.08 23.93
N SER A 149 -22.85 0.60 22.80
CA SER A 149 -23.73 1.34 21.90
C SER A 149 -24.70 0.32 21.33
N SER A 150 -25.91 0.31 21.90
CA SER A 150 -26.98 -0.58 21.48
C SER A 150 -27.16 -0.46 19.97
N PHE A 151 -27.13 -1.60 19.29
CA PHE A 151 -27.36 -1.81 17.86
C PHE A 151 -28.50 -0.93 17.28
N GLY A 152 -29.45 -0.50 18.12
CA GLY A 152 -30.51 0.44 17.78
C GLY A 152 -30.07 1.85 17.39
N THR A 153 -28.95 2.39 17.88
CA THR A 153 -28.52 3.77 17.55
C THR A 153 -27.90 3.86 16.15
N ILE A 154 -27.15 2.83 15.74
CA ILE A 154 -26.57 2.74 14.39
C ILE A 154 -27.67 2.49 13.36
N LEU A 155 -28.62 1.60 13.66
CA LEU A 155 -29.76 1.35 12.77
C LEU A 155 -30.65 2.59 12.60
N LEU A 156 -30.89 3.35 13.68
CA LEU A 156 -31.66 4.59 13.63
C LEU A 156 -30.92 5.67 12.81
N GLY A 157 -29.61 5.80 12.99
CA GLY A 157 -28.79 6.73 12.20
C GLY A 157 -28.85 6.44 10.71
N LEU A 158 -28.74 5.17 10.33
CA LEU A 158 -28.77 4.74 8.93
C LEU A 158 -30.16 4.92 8.29
N LEU A 159 -31.23 4.71 9.07
CA LEU A 159 -32.61 4.93 8.62
C LEU A 159 -32.91 6.43 8.44
N VAL A 160 -32.38 7.30 9.32
CA VAL A 160 -32.48 8.75 9.17
C VAL A 160 -31.72 9.24 7.93
N VAL A 161 -30.52 8.73 7.68
CA VAL A 161 -29.74 9.07 6.47
C VAL A 161 -30.47 8.64 5.19
N LEU A 162 -31.08 7.45 5.17
CA LEU A 162 -31.87 6.98 4.03
C LEU A 162 -33.15 7.82 3.80
N ILE A 163 -33.82 8.24 4.87
CA ILE A 163 -35.00 9.13 4.75
C ILE A 163 -34.59 10.50 4.23
N VAL A 164 -33.51 11.09 4.76
CA VAL A 164 -33.03 12.42 4.36
C VAL A 164 -32.50 12.38 2.91
N GLY A 165 -31.72 11.36 2.55
CA GLY A 165 -31.23 11.15 1.18
C GLY A 165 -32.36 10.90 0.19
N GLY A 166 -33.35 10.09 0.56
CA GLY A 166 -34.54 9.82 -0.27
C GLY A 166 -35.41 11.07 -0.46
N ALA A 167 -35.59 11.89 0.57
CA ALA A 167 -36.31 13.15 0.49
C ALA A 167 -35.56 14.18 -0.38
N ALA A 168 -34.24 14.29 -0.24
CA ALA A 168 -33.41 15.17 -1.06
C ALA A 168 -33.45 14.76 -2.55
N PHE A 169 -33.33 13.47 -2.85
CA PHE A 169 -33.44 12.94 -4.20
C PHE A 169 -34.82 13.22 -4.82
N PHE A 170 -35.90 12.98 -4.06
CA PHE A 170 -37.26 13.26 -4.53
C PHE A 170 -37.50 14.75 -4.80
N ILE A 171 -36.95 15.65 -3.97
CA ILE A 171 -37.03 17.11 -4.17
C ILE A 171 -36.24 17.53 -5.41
N LEU A 172 -35.06 16.98 -5.65
CA LEU A 172 -34.21 17.31 -6.81
C LEU A 172 -34.82 16.83 -8.14
N VAL A 173 -35.45 15.65 -8.15
CA VAL A 173 -36.16 15.13 -9.32
C VAL A 173 -37.44 15.94 -9.60
N LYS A 174 -38.21 16.31 -8.56
CA LYS A 174 -39.43 17.11 -8.72
C LYS A 174 -39.16 18.58 -9.13
N ARG A 175 -37.97 19.10 -8.82
CA ARG A 175 -37.52 20.45 -9.24
C ARG A 175 -36.99 20.51 -10.68
N GLY A 176 -37.06 19.42 -11.45
CA GLY A 176 -36.77 19.43 -12.89
C GLY A 176 -35.31 19.69 -13.28
N LYS A 177 -34.37 19.62 -12.33
CA LYS A 177 -32.94 19.85 -12.58
C LYS A 177 -32.19 18.61 -13.09
N ILE A 178 -32.84 17.45 -13.12
CA ILE A 178 -32.23 16.21 -13.62
C ILE A 178 -33.05 15.73 -14.82
N ASN A 179 -32.69 16.19 -16.02
CA ASN A 179 -33.20 15.65 -17.27
C ASN A 179 -32.39 14.40 -17.63
N LEU A 180 -32.94 13.22 -17.35
CA LEU A 180 -32.34 11.91 -17.64
C LEU A 180 -32.28 11.56 -19.15
N ASN A 181 -32.57 12.50 -20.04
CA ASN A 181 -32.70 12.24 -21.47
C ASN A 181 -32.10 13.35 -22.35
N LYS A 182 -30.83 13.72 -22.08
CA LYS A 182 -30.08 14.62 -22.95
C LYS A 182 -29.04 13.82 -23.72
N GLN A 183 -29.36 13.49 -24.97
CA GLN A 183 -28.37 13.09 -25.96
C GLN A 183 -27.49 14.32 -26.26
N ASN A 184 -26.20 14.24 -25.92
CA ASN A 184 -25.23 15.26 -26.27
C ASN A 184 -24.72 14.99 -27.69
N ALA A 185 -25.10 15.85 -28.63
CA ALA A 185 -24.44 15.93 -29.94
C ALA A 185 -23.10 16.69 -29.77
N PRO A 186 -22.01 16.24 -30.41
CA PRO A 186 -20.71 16.90 -30.30
C PRO A 186 -20.72 18.24 -31.05
N LYS A 187 -20.47 19.34 -30.31
CA LYS A 187 -20.26 20.68 -30.90
C LYS A 187 -18.78 20.80 -31.27
N ARG A 188 -18.52 20.81 -32.57
CA ARG A 188 -17.20 21.07 -33.17
C ARG A 188 -17.04 22.59 -33.28
N GLU A 189 -16.16 23.19 -32.48
CA GLU A 189 -15.76 24.58 -32.69
C GLU A 189 -14.42 24.63 -33.43
N ILE A 190 -14.43 25.34 -34.55
CA ILE A 190 -13.31 25.62 -35.42
C ILE A 190 -12.78 26.99 -34.99
N HIS A 191 -11.55 27.06 -34.50
CA HIS A 191 -10.84 28.34 -34.43
C HIS A 191 -9.76 28.40 -35.50
N LYS A 192 -10.01 29.30 -36.45
CA LYS A 192 -9.05 29.88 -37.41
C LYS A 192 -8.29 31.01 -36.72
N GLY A 193 -7.01 31.15 -37.04
CA GLY A 193 -6.30 32.42 -36.91
C GLY A 193 -4.84 32.25 -36.50
N PHE A 194 -3.96 32.05 -37.48
CA PHE A 194 -2.56 32.45 -37.41
C PHE A 194 -2.53 33.98 -37.50
N GLU A 195 -1.79 34.63 -36.62
CA GLU A 195 -1.04 35.85 -36.99
C GLU A 195 0.19 35.95 -36.09
N GLU A 196 1.29 36.23 -36.77
CA GLU A 196 2.68 36.11 -36.38
C GLU A 196 3.23 37.52 -36.19
N ASP A 197 3.93 37.79 -35.08
CA ASP A 197 4.80 38.96 -34.96
C ASP A 197 6.04 38.57 -34.14
N VAL A 198 7.19 38.67 -34.79
CA VAL A 198 8.57 38.53 -34.27
C VAL A 198 9.22 39.88 -34.61
N PRO A 199 10.01 40.58 -33.74
CA PRO A 199 11.28 40.04 -33.24
C PRO A 199 11.79 40.57 -31.88
N LEU A 200 12.72 39.84 -31.24
CA LEU A 200 14.13 40.26 -31.08
C LEU A 200 14.92 39.20 -30.29
N SER A 201 16.08 38.83 -30.83
CA SER A 201 16.97 37.81 -30.32
C SER A 201 17.69 38.22 -29.02
N THR A 202 17.68 37.34 -28.03
CA THR A 202 18.81 37.13 -27.11
C THR A 202 18.99 35.64 -26.91
N ASP A 203 20.18 35.18 -27.31
CA ASP A 203 20.67 33.82 -27.25
C ASP A 203 20.84 33.39 -25.78
N THR A 204 19.90 32.58 -25.28
CA THR A 204 20.15 31.64 -24.19
C THR A 204 19.17 30.50 -24.36
N ALA A 205 19.65 29.34 -24.80
CA ALA A 205 18.89 28.10 -24.82
C ALA A 205 18.52 27.70 -23.39
N GLN A 206 17.43 28.26 -22.88
CA GLN A 206 16.66 27.67 -21.78
C GLN A 206 15.56 26.85 -22.41
N THR A 207 15.68 25.53 -22.29
CA THR A 207 14.60 24.59 -22.56
C THR A 207 13.37 25.07 -21.79
N ASN A 208 12.32 25.47 -22.51
CA ASN A 208 11.06 25.93 -21.96
C ASN A 208 10.28 24.71 -21.41
N GLN A 209 10.87 24.00 -20.45
CA GLN A 209 10.19 22.98 -19.67
C GLN A 209 9.39 23.71 -18.59
N GLU A 210 8.08 23.50 -18.57
CA GLU A 210 7.25 23.91 -17.44
C GLU A 210 7.89 23.42 -16.13
N PRO A 211 7.74 24.17 -15.02
CA PRO A 211 8.29 23.73 -13.75
C PRO A 211 7.71 22.36 -13.39
N VAL A 212 8.59 21.47 -12.92
CA VAL A 212 8.20 20.16 -12.38
C VAL A 212 7.17 20.36 -11.28
N LEU A 213 6.02 19.70 -11.38
CA LEU A 213 4.97 19.72 -10.35
C LEU A 213 5.41 18.96 -9.11
N ALA A 214 6.01 17.78 -9.31
CA ALA A 214 6.48 16.92 -8.24
C ALA A 214 7.63 16.03 -8.72
N GLN A 215 8.55 15.72 -7.80
CA GLN A 215 9.64 14.78 -8.03
C GLN A 215 9.72 13.82 -6.85
N PHE A 216 9.73 12.53 -7.14
CA PHE A 216 9.77 11.45 -6.17
C PHE A 216 10.93 10.51 -6.46
N MET A 217 11.45 9.87 -5.42
CA MET A 217 12.38 8.77 -5.56
C MET A 217 11.86 7.61 -4.73
N THR A 218 11.72 6.45 -5.37
CA THR A 218 11.25 5.23 -4.70
C THR A 218 12.20 4.08 -5.01
N THR A 219 12.31 3.12 -4.08
CA THR A 219 13.21 1.98 -4.23
C THR A 219 12.56 0.71 -3.71
N TYR A 220 12.29 -0.23 -4.62
CA TYR A 220 12.03 -1.61 -4.23
C TYR A 220 13.33 -2.28 -3.76
N ARG A 221 13.24 -3.08 -2.69
CA ARG A 221 14.32 -3.94 -2.20
C ARG A 221 13.79 -5.34 -1.93
N LEU A 222 14.57 -6.36 -2.30
CA LEU A 222 14.25 -7.74 -1.96
C LEU A 222 14.07 -7.90 -0.45
N GLY A 223 12.94 -8.47 -0.05
CA GLY A 223 12.49 -8.49 1.35
C GLY A 223 11.27 -7.60 1.61
N ASP A 224 10.98 -6.66 0.72
CA ASP A 224 9.77 -5.83 0.79
C ASP A 224 8.61 -6.46 0.00
N ASP A 225 7.97 -7.44 0.62
CA ASP A 225 6.95 -8.29 -0.01
C ASP A 225 5.58 -7.59 -0.16
N LEU A 226 5.45 -6.38 0.39
CA LEU A 226 4.27 -5.53 0.36
C LEU A 226 4.55 -4.16 -0.29
N TYR A 227 5.65 -4.04 -1.03
CA TYR A 227 6.03 -2.81 -1.71
C TYR A 227 4.91 -2.28 -2.61
N ASP A 228 4.40 -1.10 -2.25
CA ASP A 228 3.29 -0.39 -2.87
C ASP A 228 3.37 1.10 -2.47
N ASP A 229 4.32 1.82 -3.09
CA ASP A 229 4.52 3.24 -2.83
C ASP A 229 3.52 4.07 -3.65
N SER A 230 2.87 5.04 -3.01
CA SER A 230 1.95 5.98 -3.63
C SER A 230 2.25 7.42 -3.23
N PHE A 231 2.13 8.34 -4.19
CA PHE A 231 2.45 9.76 -4.04
C PHE A 231 1.36 10.63 -4.63
N SER A 232 0.81 11.53 -3.81
CA SER A 232 -0.13 12.56 -4.26
C SER A 232 0.57 13.62 -5.10
N ILE A 233 -0.11 14.06 -6.16
CA ILE A 233 0.32 15.15 -7.03
C ILE A 233 -0.63 16.32 -6.79
N ASP A 234 -0.13 17.35 -6.12
CA ASP A 234 -0.87 18.55 -5.80
C ASP A 234 -0.30 19.76 -6.56
N SER A 235 -1.16 20.73 -6.88
CA SER A 235 -0.72 22.01 -7.43
C SER A 235 0.04 22.82 -6.37
N PRO A 236 0.80 23.85 -6.77
CA PRO A 236 1.42 24.79 -5.82
C PRO A 236 0.42 25.48 -4.87
N ALA A 237 -0.87 25.51 -5.23
CA ALA A 237 -1.95 26.04 -4.40
C ALA A 237 -2.57 24.99 -3.44
N GLY A 238 -2.07 23.74 -3.45
CA GLY A 238 -2.55 22.63 -2.63
C GLY A 238 -3.81 21.95 -3.18
N GLU A 239 -4.12 22.12 -4.47
CA GLU A 239 -5.22 21.40 -5.10
C GLU A 239 -4.75 20.03 -5.60
N PHE A 240 -5.45 18.97 -5.24
CA PHE A 240 -5.20 17.63 -5.78
C PHE A 240 -5.41 17.57 -7.30
N LEU A 241 -4.37 17.16 -8.02
CA LEU A 241 -4.33 16.99 -9.48
C LEU A 241 -4.34 15.52 -9.89
N GLY A 242 -3.75 14.64 -9.07
CA GLY A 242 -3.65 13.21 -9.38
C GLY A 242 -2.80 12.46 -8.37
N GLU A 243 -2.47 11.22 -8.70
CA GLU A 243 -1.65 10.36 -7.87
C GLU A 243 -0.80 9.45 -8.77
N CYS A 244 0.41 9.12 -8.33
CA CYS A 244 1.24 8.13 -9.00
C CYS A 244 1.88 7.19 -8.00
N GLY A 245 2.22 5.98 -8.44
CA GLY A 245 2.83 5.00 -7.55
C GLY A 245 3.54 3.88 -8.27
N VAL A 246 4.18 3.04 -7.47
CA VAL A 246 4.92 1.86 -7.92
C VAL A 246 4.59 0.69 -6.99
N SER A 247 4.14 -0.42 -7.56
CA SER A 247 3.73 -1.60 -6.80
C SER A 247 4.20 -2.90 -7.43
N ILE A 248 4.15 -3.99 -6.66
CA ILE A 248 4.51 -5.32 -7.15
C ILE A 248 3.47 -5.83 -8.15
N ALA A 249 3.89 -6.09 -9.38
CA ALA A 249 3.02 -6.64 -10.41
C ALA A 249 3.03 -8.17 -10.45
N GLU A 250 4.20 -8.79 -10.29
CA GLU A 250 4.39 -10.24 -10.42
C GLU A 250 5.62 -10.73 -9.63
N THR A 251 5.55 -11.97 -9.15
CA THR A 251 6.66 -12.68 -8.51
C THR A 251 7.01 -13.98 -9.26
N ILE A 252 8.24 -14.46 -9.08
CA ILE A 252 8.70 -15.74 -9.65
C ILE A 252 9.04 -16.73 -8.54
N GLY A 253 8.71 -18.00 -8.77
CA GLY A 253 9.01 -19.08 -7.82
C GLY A 253 8.13 -19.03 -6.57
N VAL A 254 8.63 -19.63 -5.49
CA VAL A 254 7.92 -19.76 -4.21
C VAL A 254 8.86 -19.43 -3.05
N GLY A 255 8.26 -19.15 -1.88
CA GLY A 255 8.96 -18.87 -0.63
C GLY A 255 9.09 -17.38 -0.34
N ASP A 256 9.51 -17.09 0.90
CA ASP A 256 9.79 -15.74 1.38
C ASP A 256 11.31 -15.49 1.45
N PRO A 257 11.79 -14.28 1.13
CA PRO A 257 10.99 -13.16 0.62
C PRO A 257 10.51 -13.38 -0.81
N LYS A 258 9.40 -12.72 -1.18
CA LYS A 258 8.85 -12.76 -2.54
C LYS A 258 9.89 -12.24 -3.53
N LYS A 259 10.18 -13.06 -4.54
CA LYS A 259 11.10 -12.72 -5.63
C LYS A 259 10.37 -11.96 -6.71
N VAL A 260 10.39 -10.63 -6.64
CA VAL A 260 9.65 -9.75 -7.55
C VAL A 260 10.28 -9.73 -8.93
N THR A 261 9.53 -10.20 -9.94
CA THR A 261 9.99 -10.28 -11.33
C THR A 261 9.44 -9.15 -12.21
N ALA A 262 8.35 -8.50 -11.77
CA ALA A 262 7.84 -7.31 -12.41
C ALA A 262 7.21 -6.34 -11.39
N LEU A 263 7.36 -5.05 -11.66
CA LEU A 263 6.76 -3.93 -10.93
C LEU A 263 5.83 -3.17 -11.88
N GLU A 264 4.78 -2.53 -11.38
CA GLU A 264 3.94 -1.65 -12.17
C GLU A 264 4.09 -0.21 -11.69
N VAL A 265 4.29 0.71 -12.63
CA VAL A 265 4.22 2.15 -12.39
C VAL A 265 2.88 2.62 -12.94
N TRP A 266 2.12 3.33 -12.13
CA TRP A 266 0.80 3.81 -12.48
C TRP A 266 0.68 5.33 -12.28
N LEU A 267 -0.13 5.96 -13.12
CA LEU A 267 -0.45 7.38 -13.08
C LEU A 267 -1.96 7.57 -13.17
N PHE A 268 -2.53 8.18 -12.14
CA PHE A 268 -3.91 8.61 -12.05
C PHE A 268 -3.99 10.14 -12.14
N ASP A 269 -4.94 10.63 -12.94
CA ASP A 269 -5.21 12.05 -13.14
C ASP A 269 -6.67 12.31 -12.76
N LYS A 270 -6.91 13.33 -11.93
CA LYS A 270 -8.27 13.72 -11.50
C LYS A 270 -9.21 14.04 -12.67
N ASN A 271 -8.67 14.52 -13.79
CA ASN A 271 -9.41 14.87 -15.00
C ASN A 271 -9.54 13.71 -15.98
N ASP A 272 -8.93 12.55 -15.69
CA ASP A 272 -9.00 11.34 -16.49
C ASP A 272 -9.70 10.22 -15.72
N ILE A 273 -10.54 9.44 -16.40
CA ILE A 273 -11.22 8.30 -15.76
C ILE A 273 -10.38 7.02 -15.83
N GLN A 274 -9.27 7.04 -16.57
CA GLN A 274 -8.39 5.89 -16.73
C GLN A 274 -7.06 6.14 -16.03
N THR A 275 -6.63 5.14 -15.26
CA THR A 275 -5.25 5.05 -14.79
C THR A 275 -4.38 4.50 -15.91
N ILE A 276 -3.28 5.18 -16.20
CA ILE A 276 -2.27 4.70 -17.14
C ILE A 276 -1.27 3.86 -16.37
N THR A 277 -0.98 2.66 -16.85
CA THR A 277 -0.07 1.72 -16.19
C THR A 277 0.98 1.20 -17.15
N LYS A 278 2.25 1.22 -16.72
CA LYS A 278 3.35 0.52 -17.38
C LYS A 278 3.89 -0.57 -16.46
N VAL A 279 4.09 -1.76 -17.00
CA VAL A 279 4.63 -2.90 -16.27
C VAL A 279 6.10 -3.06 -16.62
N LEU A 280 6.95 -2.84 -15.63
CA LEU A 280 8.40 -2.92 -15.65
C LEU A 280 8.80 -4.37 -15.36
N MET A 281 9.22 -5.09 -16.39
CA MET A 281 9.55 -6.51 -16.31
C MET A 281 11.06 -6.73 -16.22
N SER A 282 11.47 -7.74 -15.47
CA SER A 282 12.82 -8.30 -15.57
C SER A 282 13.08 -8.82 -16.99
N GLU A 283 14.33 -8.91 -17.41
CA GLU A 283 14.72 -9.42 -18.72
C GLU A 283 14.18 -10.84 -18.93
N HIS A 284 14.26 -11.69 -17.91
CA HIS A 284 13.72 -13.05 -17.97
C HIS A 284 12.19 -13.04 -18.18
N ALA A 285 11.45 -12.26 -17.40
CA ALA A 285 10.00 -12.18 -17.51
C ALA A 285 9.58 -11.59 -18.87
N PHE A 286 10.30 -10.59 -19.36
CA PHE A 286 10.04 -9.98 -20.65
C PHE A 286 10.29 -10.95 -21.80
N ASN A 287 11.26 -11.86 -21.67
CA ASN A 287 11.55 -12.88 -22.68
C ASN A 287 10.60 -14.10 -22.62
N ASP A 288 9.91 -14.33 -21.50
CA ASP A 288 8.87 -15.36 -21.39
C ASP A 288 7.53 -14.87 -21.99
N ALA A 289 7.11 -15.50 -23.09
CA ALA A 289 5.90 -15.11 -23.81
C ALA A 289 4.63 -15.24 -22.95
N ALA A 290 4.55 -16.26 -22.09
CA ALA A 290 3.38 -16.48 -21.24
C ALA A 290 3.25 -15.40 -20.17
N THR A 291 4.36 -15.06 -19.49
CA THR A 291 4.40 -13.99 -18.49
C THR A 291 4.14 -12.63 -19.12
N ARG A 292 4.79 -12.31 -20.24
CA ARG A 292 4.54 -11.05 -20.96
C ARG A 292 3.08 -10.90 -21.39
N GLN A 293 2.45 -11.96 -21.90
CA GLN A 293 1.03 -11.92 -22.29
C GLN A 293 0.11 -11.72 -21.08
N ARG A 294 0.40 -12.35 -19.94
CA ARG A 294 -0.37 -12.16 -18.70
C ARG A 294 -0.24 -10.72 -18.19
N LEU A 295 0.96 -10.16 -18.19
CA LEU A 295 1.22 -8.81 -17.69
C LEU A 295 0.75 -7.70 -18.63
N ALA A 296 0.63 -7.97 -19.93
CA ALA A 296 0.02 -7.04 -20.89
C ALA A 296 -1.47 -6.75 -20.58
N ALA A 297 -2.15 -7.59 -19.79
CA ALA A 297 -3.50 -7.31 -19.34
C ALA A 297 -3.57 -6.22 -18.26
N LYS A 298 -2.45 -5.92 -17.57
CA LYS A 298 -2.36 -4.89 -16.53
C LYS A 298 -1.97 -3.52 -17.07
N GLY A 299 -1.23 -3.47 -18.17
CA GLY A 299 -0.71 -2.23 -18.75
C GLY A 299 0.30 -2.49 -19.86
N GLU A 300 0.89 -1.42 -20.37
CA GLU A 300 1.95 -1.55 -21.39
C GLU A 300 3.22 -2.14 -20.74
N THR A 301 3.71 -3.26 -21.28
CA THR A 301 4.88 -3.97 -20.75
C THR A 301 6.17 -3.46 -21.35
N ILE A 302 7.19 -3.23 -20.52
CA ILE A 302 8.54 -2.85 -20.94
C ILE A 302 9.59 -3.72 -20.23
N SER A 303 10.69 -4.03 -20.91
CA SER A 303 11.89 -4.59 -20.27
C SER A 303 12.64 -3.45 -19.58
N VAL A 304 13.05 -3.67 -18.33
CA VAL A 304 13.79 -2.67 -17.55
C VAL A 304 15.28 -2.76 -17.86
N GLU A 305 15.89 -1.62 -18.17
CA GLU A 305 17.33 -1.47 -18.35
C GLU A 305 17.89 -0.34 -17.44
N PRO A 306 19.13 -0.47 -16.94
CA PRO A 306 19.77 0.60 -16.17
C PRO A 306 19.85 1.92 -16.95
N GLY A 307 19.43 3.02 -16.34
CA GLY A 307 19.45 4.35 -16.94
C GLY A 307 18.30 4.63 -17.93
N GLN A 308 17.45 3.63 -18.22
CA GLN A 308 16.30 3.77 -19.10
C GLN A 308 15.34 4.84 -18.59
N ARG A 309 14.74 5.58 -19.53
CA ARG A 309 13.67 6.55 -19.26
C ARG A 309 12.43 6.14 -20.02
N PHE A 310 11.27 6.34 -19.41
CA PHE A 310 9.99 6.17 -20.08
C PHE A 310 9.01 7.23 -19.61
N VAL A 311 8.04 7.52 -20.47
CA VAL A 311 7.04 8.56 -20.25
C VAL A 311 5.66 7.92 -20.21
N MET A 312 4.81 8.42 -19.31
CA MET A 312 3.39 8.11 -19.20
C MET A 312 2.61 9.40 -19.24
N GLU A 313 1.49 9.42 -19.96
CA GLU A 313 0.71 10.63 -20.16
C GLU A 313 -0.78 10.36 -19.96
N THR A 314 -1.45 11.23 -19.23
CA THR A 314 -2.90 11.29 -19.11
C THR A 314 -3.44 12.46 -19.93
N ALA A 315 -4.66 12.92 -19.62
CA ALA A 315 -5.24 14.14 -20.15
C ALA A 315 -4.46 15.41 -19.74
N THR A 316 -4.05 15.54 -18.47
CA THR A 316 -3.47 16.78 -17.92
C THR A 316 -2.12 16.60 -17.24
N LEU A 317 -1.66 15.36 -17.03
CA LEU A 317 -0.38 15.06 -16.39
C LEU A 317 0.55 14.29 -17.34
N GLN A 318 1.83 14.57 -17.21
CA GLN A 318 2.90 13.80 -17.84
C GLN A 318 3.89 13.37 -16.76
N LEU A 319 4.18 12.07 -16.69
CA LEU A 319 5.15 11.46 -15.79
C LEU A 319 6.33 10.94 -16.62
N GLU A 320 7.55 11.35 -16.27
CA GLU A 320 8.80 10.72 -16.72
C GLU A 320 9.38 9.93 -15.54
N ALA A 321 9.66 8.66 -15.77
CA ALA A 321 10.38 7.83 -14.81
C ALA A 321 11.73 7.42 -15.40
N ARG A 322 12.75 7.46 -14.55
CA ARG A 322 14.13 7.07 -14.85
C ARG A 322 14.58 5.95 -13.91
N VAL A 323 15.12 4.88 -14.49
CA VAL A 323 15.80 3.82 -13.75
C VAL A 323 17.17 4.35 -13.30
N VAL A 324 17.28 4.73 -12.03
CA VAL A 324 18.52 5.29 -11.46
C VAL A 324 19.48 4.17 -11.07
N ASP A 325 18.95 3.10 -10.51
CA ASP A 325 19.73 1.94 -10.08
C ASP A 325 18.89 0.67 -10.20
N MET A 326 19.55 -0.42 -10.57
CA MET A 326 18.93 -1.71 -10.80
C MET A 326 19.94 -2.81 -10.54
N VAL A 327 19.58 -3.75 -9.68
CA VAL A 327 20.38 -4.92 -9.35
C VAL A 327 19.48 -6.15 -9.37
N TYR A 328 19.84 -7.14 -10.17
CA TYR A 328 19.22 -8.46 -10.08
C TYR A 328 19.79 -9.25 -8.91
N ALA A 329 18.93 -10.03 -8.27
CA ALA A 329 19.36 -10.97 -7.25
C ALA A 329 20.16 -12.12 -7.88
N ARG A 330 21.05 -12.70 -7.08
CA ARG A 330 21.92 -13.81 -7.48
C ARG A 330 21.64 -14.99 -6.56
N ASP A 331 20.69 -15.82 -6.95
CA ASP A 331 20.31 -17.03 -6.21
C ASP A 331 20.14 -18.22 -7.18
N ALA A 332 19.42 -19.25 -6.76
CA ALA A 332 19.21 -20.46 -7.56
C ALA A 332 18.15 -20.32 -8.67
N LEU A 333 17.48 -19.17 -8.80
CA LEU A 333 16.55 -18.90 -9.90
C LEU A 333 17.29 -18.56 -11.20
N PRO A 334 16.60 -18.57 -12.36
CA PRO A 334 17.20 -18.15 -13.62
C PRO A 334 17.87 -16.78 -13.53
N GLU A 335 18.92 -16.56 -14.30
CA GLU A 335 19.60 -15.25 -14.34
C GLU A 335 18.63 -14.15 -14.78
N ASN A 336 18.85 -12.94 -14.25
CA ASN A 336 18.07 -11.74 -14.56
C ASN A 336 16.55 -11.93 -14.37
N SER A 337 16.16 -12.80 -13.42
CA SER A 337 14.76 -13.18 -13.20
C SER A 337 13.99 -12.35 -12.20
N HIS A 338 14.66 -11.75 -11.23
CA HIS A 338 13.99 -10.94 -10.22
C HIS A 338 14.94 -9.91 -9.63
N PHE A 339 14.36 -8.79 -9.21
CA PHE A 339 15.13 -7.66 -8.71
C PHE A 339 15.57 -7.94 -7.28
N SER A 340 16.85 -7.67 -6.99
CA SER A 340 17.31 -7.43 -5.62
C SER A 340 17.01 -5.99 -5.21
N ARG A 341 17.13 -5.05 -6.16
CA ARG A 341 16.85 -3.63 -5.96
C ARG A 341 16.48 -2.97 -7.26
N LEU A 342 15.47 -2.09 -7.24
CA LEU A 342 15.13 -1.21 -8.34
C LEU A 342 14.80 0.17 -7.78
N THR A 343 15.56 1.19 -8.18
CA THR A 343 15.36 2.59 -7.78
C THR A 343 14.88 3.40 -8.98
N LEU A 344 13.73 4.05 -8.81
CA LEU A 344 13.13 4.93 -9.80
C LEU A 344 13.15 6.37 -9.29
N GLU A 345 13.56 7.27 -10.16
CA GLU A 345 13.30 8.70 -10.03
C GLU A 345 12.11 9.03 -10.93
N ILE A 346 11.10 9.68 -10.36
CA ILE A 346 9.85 10.03 -11.02
C ILE A 346 9.72 11.54 -11.00
N SER A 347 9.45 12.15 -12.15
CA SER A 347 9.18 13.58 -12.29
C SER A 347 7.86 13.77 -13.02
N ILE A 348 7.03 14.71 -12.54
CA ILE A 348 5.71 14.97 -13.10
C ILE A 348 5.59 16.43 -13.54
N TRP A 349 4.97 16.65 -14.69
CA TRP A 349 4.63 17.95 -15.27
C TRP A 349 3.15 18.04 -15.61
N ASN A 350 2.66 19.26 -15.78
CA ASN A 350 1.41 19.47 -16.49
C ASN A 350 1.63 19.13 -17.97
N LYS A 351 0.60 18.53 -18.58
CA LYS A 351 0.55 18.26 -20.01
C LYS A 351 -0.28 19.36 -20.67
N MET A 352 0.34 20.09 -21.60
CA MET A 352 -0.29 21.17 -22.38
C MET A 352 -1.27 20.67 -23.44
#